data_AF-Z4X0N2-F1
#
_entry.id   AF-Z4X0N2-F1
#
_cell.length_a   1.000
_cell.length_b   1.000
_cell.length_c   1.000
_cell.angle_alpha   90.00
_cell.angle_beta   90.00
_cell.angle_gamma   90.00
#
_symmetry.space_group_name_H-M   'P 1'
#
loop_
_entity.id
_entity.type
_entity.pdbx_description
1 polymer ?
#
loop_
_entity_poly.entity_id
_entity_poly.type
_entity_poly.pdbx_seq_one_letter_code
_entity_poly.pdbx_strand_id
1 'polypeptide(L)'
;MATSDKGFRTESDLIGERKISNEYLYGVQTLRGEENFRISGFHLSDYPLFIHGLAWTKEAAAIANHRLGLLTDAQKDAIVQACHELLEGKHHEHFPVDMIQGGAGTTTNMNANEVICNRALQIMGHEFGEFQYLSPNDHVNGSQSTNDAYPTAIHLGLYASHLKLRPHLLQLIKALRDKAAQFAHVVKMGRT
;
A
#
# COMPACT_ATOMS: atom_id res chain seq x y z
N MET A 1 -20.72 -17.70 10.17
CA MET A 1 -21.54 -17.81 8.94
C MET A 1 -21.95 -16.40 8.57
N ALA A 2 -21.29 -15.81 7.57
CA ALA A 2 -21.65 -14.47 7.09
C ALA A 2 -22.97 -14.57 6.30
N THR A 3 -24.01 -13.90 6.76
CA THR A 3 -25.25 -13.73 6.00
C THR A 3 -25.04 -12.61 4.99
N SER A 4 -24.87 -12.95 3.72
CA SER A 4 -24.75 -11.97 2.64
C SER A 4 -26.11 -11.33 2.34
N ASP A 5 -26.33 -10.14 2.86
CA ASP A 5 -27.35 -9.23 2.34
C ASP A 5 -26.83 -8.76 0.97
N LYS A 6 -27.54 -8.98 -0.14
CA LYS A 6 -27.01 -8.79 -1.52
C LYS A 6 -26.30 -7.44 -1.66
N GLY A 7 -24.96 -7.45 -1.73
CA GLY A 7 -24.10 -6.28 -1.87
C GLY A 7 -23.23 -5.93 -0.65
N PHE A 8 -23.42 -6.58 0.50
CA PHE A 8 -22.61 -6.37 1.69
C PHE A 8 -22.14 -7.67 2.33
N ARG A 9 -21.04 -7.59 3.07
CA ARG A 9 -20.53 -8.64 3.95
C ARG A 9 -20.35 -8.13 5.36
N THR A 10 -20.43 -9.04 6.32
CA THR A 10 -20.11 -8.74 7.73
C THR A 10 -18.75 -9.33 8.04
N GLU A 11 -17.82 -8.47 8.46
CA GLU A 11 -16.52 -8.86 8.98
C GLU A 11 -16.41 -8.47 10.46
N SER A 12 -15.55 -9.15 11.21
CA SER A 12 -15.28 -8.84 12.61
C SER A 12 -13.79 -8.72 12.88
N ASP A 13 -13.48 -7.86 13.84
CA ASP A 13 -12.17 -7.75 14.47
C ASP A 13 -12.31 -7.79 15.99
N LEU A 14 -11.25 -7.44 16.71
CA LEU A 14 -11.24 -7.40 18.18
C LEU A 14 -12.32 -6.49 18.77
N ILE A 15 -12.76 -5.45 18.05
CA ILE A 15 -13.73 -4.45 18.51
C ILE A 15 -15.17 -4.91 18.22
N GLY A 16 -15.34 -5.85 17.30
CA GLY A 16 -16.63 -6.47 16.97
C GLY A 16 -16.96 -6.38 15.48
N GLU A 17 -18.23 -6.57 15.15
CA GLU A 17 -18.70 -6.68 13.78
C GLU A 17 -18.91 -5.31 13.09
N ARG A 18 -18.71 -5.29 11.78
CA ARG A 18 -19.09 -4.21 10.87
C ARG A 18 -19.60 -4.76 9.55
N LYS A 19 -20.53 -4.02 8.94
CA LYS A 19 -21.04 -4.29 7.59
C LYS A 19 -20.22 -3.49 6.58
N ILE A 20 -19.73 -4.15 5.54
CA ILE A 20 -18.83 -3.59 4.52
C ILE A 20 -19.44 -3.87 3.14
N SER A 21 -19.40 -2.90 2.23
CA SER A 21 -19.83 -3.12 0.84
C SER A 21 -18.92 -4.12 0.14
N ASN A 22 -19.51 -5.03 -0.65
CA ASN A 22 -18.76 -5.94 -1.51
C ASN A 22 -18.11 -5.24 -2.71
N GLU A 23 -18.32 -3.93 -2.87
CA GLU A 23 -17.59 -3.09 -3.83
C GLU A 23 -16.16 -2.79 -3.36
N TYR A 24 -15.86 -2.94 -2.07
CA TYR A 24 -14.55 -2.62 -1.51
C TYR A 24 -13.74 -3.88 -1.21
N LEU A 25 -12.48 -3.89 -1.68
CA LEU A 25 -11.51 -4.94 -1.35
C LEU A 25 -10.99 -4.86 0.10
N TYR A 26 -11.01 -3.68 0.71
CA TYR A 26 -10.54 -3.52 2.09
C TYR A 26 -11.53 -4.07 3.11
N GLY A 27 -11.07 -4.40 4.31
CA GLY A 27 -11.84 -5.06 5.35
C GLY A 27 -12.17 -4.16 6.54
N VAL A 28 -12.58 -4.79 7.64
CA VAL A 28 -13.10 -4.11 8.83
C VAL A 28 -12.10 -3.14 9.47
N GLN A 29 -10.80 -3.46 9.48
CA GLN A 29 -9.81 -2.60 10.14
C GLN A 29 -9.55 -1.34 9.32
N THR A 30 -9.57 -1.45 7.98
CA THR A 30 -9.50 -0.27 7.10
C THR A 30 -10.74 0.61 7.26
N LEU A 31 -11.94 0.02 7.28
CA LEU A 31 -13.18 0.78 7.48
C LEU A 31 -13.12 1.58 8.79
N ARG A 32 -12.70 0.95 9.89
CA ARG A 32 -12.53 1.65 11.17
C ARG A 32 -11.48 2.75 11.08
N GLY A 33 -10.39 2.51 10.37
CA GLY A 33 -9.37 3.51 10.09
C GLY A 33 -9.92 4.74 9.38
N GLU A 34 -10.69 4.52 8.33
CA GLU A 34 -11.39 5.56 7.56
C GLU A 34 -12.42 6.33 8.40
N GLU A 35 -13.13 5.65 9.31
CA GLU A 35 -14.05 6.28 10.26
C GLU A 35 -13.32 7.10 11.34
N ASN A 36 -12.19 6.60 11.84
CA ASN A 36 -11.41 7.22 12.91
C ASN A 36 -10.59 8.42 12.45
N PHE A 37 -10.12 8.42 11.20
CA PHE A 37 -9.18 9.40 10.68
C PHE A 37 -9.75 10.08 9.43
N ARG A 38 -10.42 11.22 9.63
CA ARG A 38 -10.90 12.12 8.57
C ARG A 38 -10.36 13.52 8.81
N ILE A 39 -9.07 13.71 8.50
CA ILE A 39 -8.31 14.86 8.98
C ILE A 39 -7.91 15.79 7.84
N SER A 40 -7.22 15.26 6.83
CA SER A 40 -6.58 16.07 5.79
C SER A 40 -7.30 16.02 4.44
N GLY A 41 -7.99 14.91 4.15
CA GLY A 41 -8.54 14.63 2.82
C GLY A 41 -7.50 14.20 1.78
N PHE A 42 -6.23 14.05 2.17
CA PHE A 42 -5.22 13.36 1.38
C PHE A 42 -5.21 11.89 1.78
N HIS A 43 -5.51 11.00 0.84
CA HIS A 43 -5.66 9.57 1.11
C HIS A 43 -4.49 8.80 0.56
N LEU A 44 -4.25 7.60 1.09
CA LEU A 44 -3.18 6.71 0.63
C LEU A 44 -3.28 6.39 -0.87
N SER A 45 -4.49 6.33 -1.43
CA SER A 45 -4.77 6.21 -2.87
C SER A 45 -4.10 7.30 -3.73
N ASP A 46 -3.83 8.48 -3.18
CA ASP A 46 -3.18 9.59 -3.88
C ASP A 46 -1.65 9.41 -3.99
N TYR A 47 -1.09 8.40 -3.31
CA TYR A 47 0.34 8.12 -3.21
C TYR A 47 0.70 6.73 -3.77
N PRO A 48 0.58 6.51 -5.09
CA PRO A 48 0.75 5.18 -5.71
C PRO A 48 2.12 4.56 -5.44
N LEU A 49 3.19 5.37 -5.38
CA LEU A 49 4.53 4.85 -5.06
C LEU A 49 4.65 4.32 -3.63
N PHE A 50 3.82 4.80 -2.70
CA PHE A 50 3.77 4.24 -1.36
C PHE A 50 2.99 2.91 -1.35
N ILE A 51 1.88 2.82 -2.11
CA ILE A 51 1.17 1.55 -2.34
C ILE A 51 2.11 0.51 -2.97
N HIS A 52 2.96 0.92 -3.92
CA HIS A 52 3.98 0.03 -4.50
C HIS A 52 4.98 -0.45 -3.44
N GLY A 53 5.41 0.44 -2.54
CA GLY A 53 6.22 0.09 -1.37
C GLY A 53 5.59 -1.00 -0.50
N LEU A 54 4.29 -0.89 -0.24
CA LEU A 54 3.52 -1.89 0.50
C LEU A 54 3.46 -3.21 -0.28
N ALA A 55 3.12 -3.16 -1.56
CA ALA A 55 3.04 -4.33 -2.43
C ALA A 55 4.37 -5.10 -2.51
N TRP A 56 5.50 -4.43 -2.76
CA TRP A 56 6.82 -5.06 -2.77
C TRP A 56 7.16 -5.72 -1.43
N THR A 57 6.81 -5.06 -0.32
CA THR A 57 7.07 -5.59 1.03
C THR A 57 6.26 -6.87 1.28
N LYS A 58 4.97 -6.87 0.93
CA LYS A 58 4.07 -8.02 1.10
C LYS A 58 4.41 -9.18 0.17
N GLU A 59 4.76 -8.89 -1.08
CA GLU A 59 5.23 -9.87 -2.05
C GLU A 59 6.49 -10.58 -1.55
N ALA A 60 7.50 -9.82 -1.10
CA ALA A 60 8.75 -10.36 -0.60
C ALA A 60 8.53 -11.25 0.64
N ALA A 61 7.66 -10.84 1.56
CA ALA A 61 7.31 -11.63 2.73
C ALA A 61 6.56 -12.92 2.38
N ALA A 62 5.62 -12.88 1.43
CA ALA A 62 4.90 -14.06 0.97
C ALA A 62 5.85 -15.07 0.31
N ILE A 63 6.77 -14.62 -0.54
CA ILE A 63 7.79 -15.47 -1.16
C ILE A 63 8.72 -16.09 -0.10
N ALA A 64 9.14 -15.31 0.90
CA ALA A 64 9.99 -15.81 1.98
C ALA A 64 9.27 -16.85 2.85
N ASN A 65 8.02 -16.58 3.24
CA ASN A 65 7.21 -17.51 4.04
C ASN A 65 6.91 -18.81 3.28
N HIS A 66 6.64 -18.74 1.97
CA HIS A 66 6.49 -19.93 1.13
C HIS A 66 7.75 -20.80 1.10
N ARG A 67 8.94 -20.20 0.95
CA ARG A 67 10.22 -20.94 0.99
C ARG A 67 10.46 -21.64 2.33
N LEU A 68 9.85 -21.15 3.41
CA LEU A 68 9.89 -21.76 4.73
C LEU A 68 8.76 -22.76 5.00
N GLY A 69 7.89 -23.02 4.01
CA GLY A 69 6.75 -23.93 4.13
C GLY A 69 5.57 -23.36 4.93
N LEU A 70 5.53 -22.05 5.17
CA LEU A 70 4.46 -21.38 5.93
C LEU A 70 3.26 -20.99 5.06
N LEU A 71 3.43 -20.98 3.73
CA LEU A 71 2.36 -20.76 2.76
C LEU A 71 2.33 -21.89 1.74
N THR A 72 1.13 -22.28 1.32
CA THR A 72 0.96 -23.17 0.17
C THR A 72 1.30 -22.45 -1.15
N ASP A 73 1.55 -23.21 -2.22
CA ASP A 73 1.76 -22.65 -3.56
C ASP A 73 0.60 -21.75 -3.97
N ALA A 74 -0.64 -22.23 -3.82
CA ALA A 74 -1.85 -21.50 -4.20
C ALA A 74 -1.98 -20.16 -3.46
N GLN A 75 -1.75 -20.14 -2.14
CA GLN A 75 -1.81 -18.91 -1.34
C GLN A 75 -0.71 -17.91 -1.75
N LYS A 76 0.54 -18.39 -1.90
CA LYS A 76 1.65 -17.53 -2.31
C LYS A 76 1.43 -16.97 -3.72
N ASP A 77 1.01 -17.79 -4.67
CA ASP A 77 0.81 -17.35 -6.05
C ASP A 77 -0.31 -16.31 -6.15
N ALA A 78 -1.40 -16.51 -5.41
CA ALA A 78 -2.50 -15.54 -5.35
C ALA A 78 -2.07 -14.22 -4.68
N ILE A 79 -1.31 -14.25 -3.58
CA ILE A 79 -0.77 -13.04 -2.93
C ILE A 79 0.17 -12.29 -3.87
N VAL A 80 1.11 -13.00 -4.52
CA VAL A 80 2.07 -12.39 -5.44
C VAL A 80 1.34 -11.76 -6.64
N GLN A 81 0.36 -12.46 -7.21
CA GLN A 81 -0.44 -11.91 -8.29
C GLN A 81 -1.22 -10.66 -7.85
N ALA A 82 -1.84 -10.66 -6.67
CA ALA A 82 -2.51 -9.47 -6.14
C ALA A 82 -1.54 -8.30 -5.94
N CYS A 83 -0.31 -8.56 -5.46
CA CYS A 83 0.73 -7.53 -5.34
C CYS A 83 1.14 -6.98 -6.70
N HIS A 84 1.30 -7.82 -7.72
CA HIS A 84 1.60 -7.37 -9.08
C HIS A 84 0.48 -6.51 -9.67
N GLU A 85 -0.80 -6.86 -9.44
CA GLU A 85 -1.92 -6.01 -9.87
C GLU A 85 -1.86 -4.60 -9.23
N LEU A 86 -1.46 -4.49 -7.95
CA LEU A 86 -1.21 -3.19 -7.32
C LEU A 86 -0.05 -2.45 -7.97
N LEU A 87 1.04 -3.14 -8.33
CA LEU A 87 2.19 -2.53 -9.02
C LEU A 87 1.86 -2.07 -10.45
N GLU A 88 0.84 -2.66 -11.08
CA GLU A 88 0.27 -2.24 -12.35
C GLU A 88 -0.69 -1.04 -12.22
N GLY A 89 -0.94 -0.55 -10.99
CA GLY A 89 -1.82 0.58 -10.72
C GLY A 89 -3.29 0.22 -10.57
N LYS A 90 -3.64 -1.06 -10.45
CA LYS A 90 -5.02 -1.51 -10.20
C LYS A 90 -5.33 -1.43 -8.71
N HIS A 91 -6.61 -1.27 -8.37
CA HIS A 91 -7.13 -1.37 -7.00
C HIS A 91 -6.64 -0.29 -6.02
N HIS A 92 -5.97 0.77 -6.49
CA HIS A 92 -5.48 1.86 -5.64
C HIS A 92 -6.63 2.64 -4.98
N GLU A 93 -7.81 2.63 -5.59
CA GLU A 93 -9.05 3.18 -5.04
C GLU A 93 -9.50 2.51 -3.73
N HIS A 94 -8.99 1.30 -3.43
CA HIS A 94 -9.29 0.59 -2.19
C HIS A 94 -8.32 0.93 -1.03
N PHE A 95 -7.59 2.04 -1.16
CA PHE A 95 -6.70 2.57 -0.11
C PHE A 95 -7.19 3.93 0.43
N PRO A 96 -8.36 3.99 1.10
CA PRO A 96 -8.99 5.25 1.50
C PRO A 96 -8.39 5.89 2.75
N VAL A 97 -7.36 5.29 3.35
CA VAL A 97 -6.83 5.75 4.65
C VAL A 97 -6.22 7.13 4.53
N ASP A 98 -6.62 8.06 5.41
CA ASP A 98 -6.04 9.41 5.48
C ASP A 98 -4.55 9.34 5.83
N MET A 99 -3.74 10.15 5.15
CA MET A 99 -2.30 10.20 5.38
C MET A 99 -1.94 10.76 6.75
N ILE A 100 -2.84 11.51 7.39
CA ILE A 100 -2.73 11.91 8.80
C ILE A 100 -3.59 10.96 9.64
N GLN A 101 -3.00 9.81 10.00
CA GLN A 101 -3.61 8.78 10.84
C GLN A 101 -2.87 8.61 12.17
N GLY A 102 -3.60 8.15 13.19
CA GLY A 102 -3.01 7.60 14.41
C GLY A 102 -2.52 6.16 14.22
N GLY A 103 -1.96 5.55 15.27
CA GLY A 103 -1.63 4.11 15.26
C GLY A 103 -0.35 3.72 14.53
N ALA A 104 0.55 4.68 14.26
CA ALA A 104 1.91 4.46 13.74
C ALA A 104 1.98 3.63 12.44
N GLY A 105 0.99 3.79 11.55
CA GLY A 105 0.93 3.10 10.26
C GLY A 105 0.19 1.76 10.28
N THR A 106 -0.40 1.37 11.42
CA THR A 106 -1.12 0.10 11.55
C THR A 106 -2.32 0.02 10.61
N THR A 107 -3.08 1.12 10.48
CA THR A 107 -4.21 1.19 9.55
C THR A 107 -3.75 1.01 8.11
N THR A 108 -2.66 1.67 7.70
CA THR A 108 -2.08 1.48 6.36
C THR A 108 -1.60 0.04 6.13
N ASN A 109 -0.92 -0.57 7.10
CA ASN A 109 -0.45 -1.95 6.97
C ASN A 109 -1.64 -2.92 6.83
N MET A 110 -2.68 -2.75 7.65
CA MET A 110 -3.89 -3.57 7.59
C MET A 110 -4.70 -3.32 6.32
N ASN A 111 -4.72 -2.10 5.80
CA ASN A 111 -5.35 -1.82 4.51
C ASN A 111 -4.67 -2.58 3.37
N ALA A 112 -3.34 -2.61 3.32
CA ALA A 112 -2.63 -3.48 2.38
C ALA A 112 -2.96 -4.96 2.61
N ASN A 113 -2.93 -5.43 3.86
CA ASN A 113 -3.22 -6.83 4.18
C ASN A 113 -4.62 -7.26 3.71
N GLU A 114 -5.65 -6.46 4.00
CA GLU A 114 -7.03 -6.76 3.67
C GLU A 114 -7.29 -6.70 2.16
N VAL A 115 -6.79 -5.66 1.47
CA VAL A 115 -6.95 -5.53 0.01
C VAL A 115 -6.27 -6.68 -0.72
N ILE A 116 -5.01 -6.97 -0.37
CA ILE A 116 -4.25 -8.09 -0.98
C ILE A 116 -4.92 -9.42 -0.67
N CYS A 117 -5.38 -9.63 0.58
CA CYS A 117 -6.04 -10.87 0.97
C CYS A 117 -7.33 -11.11 0.18
N ASN A 118 -8.23 -10.12 0.15
CA ASN A 118 -9.50 -10.26 -0.56
C ASN A 118 -9.29 -10.40 -2.07
N ARG A 119 -8.29 -9.72 -2.64
CA ARG A 119 -7.96 -9.92 -4.05
C ARG A 119 -7.40 -11.30 -4.33
N ALA A 120 -6.52 -11.81 -3.46
CA ALA A 120 -5.98 -13.15 -3.56
C ALA A 120 -7.07 -14.24 -3.39
N LEU A 121 -8.05 -14.04 -2.49
CA LEU A 121 -9.22 -14.92 -2.38
C LEU A 121 -9.99 -15.01 -3.71
N GLN A 122 -10.26 -13.87 -4.36
CA GLN A 122 -10.92 -13.87 -5.67
C GLN A 122 -10.11 -14.62 -6.75
N ILE A 123 -8.78 -14.45 -6.76
CA ILE A 123 -7.88 -15.17 -7.67
C ILE A 123 -7.96 -16.68 -7.45
N MET A 124 -8.13 -17.11 -6.20
CA MET A 124 -8.31 -18.52 -5.81
C MET A 124 -9.74 -19.04 -6.04
N GLY A 125 -10.69 -18.20 -6.46
CA GLY A 125 -12.09 -18.57 -6.66
C GLY A 125 -12.94 -18.57 -5.39
N HIS A 126 -12.51 -17.84 -4.37
CA HIS A 126 -13.21 -17.65 -3.09
C HIS A 126 -13.90 -16.29 -3.01
N GLU A 127 -14.89 -16.20 -2.13
CA GLU A 127 -15.63 -14.97 -1.86
C GLU A 127 -14.87 -14.07 -0.87
N PHE A 128 -15.28 -12.79 -0.79
CA PHE A 128 -14.70 -11.86 0.17
C PHE A 128 -14.92 -12.32 1.62
N GLY A 129 -13.90 -12.15 2.45
CA GLY A 129 -13.98 -12.47 3.87
C GLY A 129 -13.99 -13.97 4.19
N GLU A 130 -13.77 -14.86 3.22
CA GLU A 130 -13.58 -16.30 3.46
C GLU A 130 -12.18 -16.59 4.05
N PHE A 131 -11.92 -16.01 5.22
CA PHE A 131 -10.59 -15.97 5.83
C PHE A 131 -10.05 -17.33 6.28
N GLN A 132 -10.89 -18.38 6.27
CA GLN A 132 -10.46 -19.76 6.45
C GLN A 132 -9.52 -20.27 5.33
N TYR A 133 -9.56 -19.65 4.15
CA TYR A 133 -8.66 -20.01 3.03
C TYR A 133 -7.42 -19.12 2.96
N LEU A 134 -7.57 -17.85 3.29
CA LEU A 134 -6.49 -16.86 3.32
C LEU A 134 -6.83 -15.76 4.32
N SER A 135 -5.91 -15.44 5.22
CA SER A 135 -6.13 -14.52 6.36
C SER A 135 -5.25 -13.28 6.17
N PRO A 136 -5.80 -12.06 6.34
CA PRO A 136 -5.00 -10.83 6.28
C PRO A 136 -3.85 -10.84 7.30
N ASN A 137 -4.07 -11.41 8.49
CA ASN A 137 -3.08 -11.43 9.56
C ASN A 137 -2.14 -12.64 9.46
N ASP A 138 -2.70 -13.85 9.31
CA ASP A 138 -1.89 -15.07 9.44
C ASP A 138 -1.10 -15.39 8.16
N HIS A 139 -1.62 -14.98 7.01
CA HIS A 139 -1.02 -15.29 5.71
C HIS A 139 -0.37 -14.06 5.08
N VAL A 140 -1.12 -12.97 4.83
CA VAL A 140 -0.58 -11.78 4.16
C VAL A 140 0.39 -11.00 5.06
N ASN A 141 0.08 -10.90 6.36
CA ASN A 141 0.96 -10.33 7.37
C ASN A 141 1.84 -11.38 8.08
N GLY A 142 1.92 -12.61 7.55
CA GLY A 142 2.72 -13.67 8.14
C GLY A 142 4.17 -13.23 8.33
N SER A 143 4.72 -13.48 9.52
CA SER A 143 6.10 -13.12 9.92
C SER A 143 6.42 -11.62 9.89
N GLN A 144 5.42 -10.74 9.88
CA GLN A 144 5.61 -9.29 9.83
C GLN A 144 4.90 -8.60 11.01
N SER A 145 5.33 -7.38 11.29
CA SER A 145 4.64 -6.39 12.11
C SER A 145 4.33 -5.15 11.27
N THR A 146 3.53 -4.24 11.79
CA THR A 146 3.52 -2.86 11.25
C THR A 146 4.91 -2.24 11.42
N ASN A 147 5.59 -2.53 12.52
CA ASN A 147 6.81 -1.82 12.93
C ASN A 147 8.04 -2.08 12.05
N ASP A 148 8.00 -3.11 11.20
CA ASP A 148 9.00 -3.41 10.17
C ASP A 148 8.43 -3.23 8.75
N ALA A 149 7.22 -3.73 8.48
CA ALA A 149 6.62 -3.65 7.14
C ALA A 149 6.33 -2.20 6.71
N TYR A 150 5.76 -1.38 7.60
CA TYR A 150 5.41 0.00 7.29
C TYR A 150 6.64 0.90 7.01
N PRO A 151 7.67 0.96 7.87
CA PRO A 151 8.86 1.76 7.56
C PRO A 151 9.63 1.23 6.34
N THR A 152 9.63 -0.09 6.10
CA THR A 152 10.20 -0.67 4.87
C THR A 152 9.47 -0.16 3.63
N ALA A 153 8.13 -0.23 3.62
CA ALA A 153 7.31 0.26 2.53
C ALA A 153 7.49 1.77 2.28
N ILE A 154 7.57 2.58 3.35
CA ILE A 154 7.86 4.02 3.23
C ILE A 154 9.20 4.24 2.53
N HIS A 155 10.26 3.57 2.98
CA HIS A 155 11.59 3.77 2.40
C HIS A 155 11.64 3.36 0.92
N LEU A 156 10.98 2.26 0.55
CA LEU A 156 10.86 1.84 -0.85
C LEU A 156 10.09 2.86 -1.69
N GLY A 157 8.95 3.37 -1.19
CA GLY A 157 8.15 4.38 -1.88
C GLY A 157 8.86 5.73 -2.02
N LEU A 158 9.58 6.16 -0.98
CA LEU A 158 10.43 7.36 -1.01
C LEU A 158 11.59 7.21 -1.98
N TYR A 159 12.24 6.04 -2.01
CA TYR A 159 13.31 5.77 -2.98
C TYR A 159 12.78 5.81 -4.42
N ALA A 160 11.63 5.19 -4.70
CA ALA A 160 10.99 5.28 -6.00
C ALA A 160 10.63 6.73 -6.39
N SER A 161 10.15 7.52 -5.42
CA SER A 161 9.84 8.94 -5.62
C SER A 161 11.11 9.77 -5.90
N HIS A 162 12.20 9.48 -5.19
CA HIS A 162 13.50 10.10 -5.41
C HIS A 162 14.01 9.84 -6.83
N LEU A 163 13.87 8.61 -7.34
CA LEU A 163 14.25 8.27 -8.71
C LEU A 163 13.45 9.08 -9.75
N LYS A 164 12.18 9.41 -9.49
CA LYS A 164 11.38 10.31 -10.34
C LYS A 164 11.81 11.77 -10.24
N LEU A 165 12.20 12.25 -9.06
CA LEU A 165 12.66 13.63 -8.85
C LEU A 165 14.03 13.90 -9.52
N ARG A 166 14.93 12.92 -9.48
CA ARG A 166 16.33 13.08 -9.90
C ARG A 166 16.51 13.64 -11.33
N PRO A 167 15.80 13.16 -12.37
CA PRO A 167 15.91 13.72 -13.73
C PRO A 167 15.59 15.21 -13.80
N HIS A 168 14.57 15.69 -13.07
CA HIS A 168 14.18 17.10 -13.04
C HIS A 168 15.28 17.96 -12.39
N LEU A 169 15.88 17.47 -11.31
CA LEU A 169 17.00 18.17 -10.67
C LEU A 169 18.22 18.25 -11.60
N LEU A 170 18.54 17.17 -12.32
CA LEU A 170 19.62 17.16 -13.30
C LEU A 170 19.35 18.14 -14.46
N GLN A 171 18.10 18.24 -14.91
CA GLN A 171 17.70 19.21 -15.93
C GLN A 171 17.91 20.65 -15.45
N LEU A 172 17.52 20.96 -14.22
CA LEU A 172 17.73 22.28 -13.62
C LEU A 172 19.23 22.60 -13.49
N ILE A 173 20.04 21.65 -12.99
CA ILE A 173 21.49 21.80 -12.89
C ILE A 173 22.09 22.11 -14.25
N LYS A 174 21.69 21.38 -15.29
CA LYS A 174 22.17 21.63 -16.66
C LYS A 174 21.80 23.04 -17.13
N ALA A 175 20.54 23.44 -16.98
CA ALA A 175 20.07 24.76 -17.42
C ALA A 175 20.82 25.91 -16.74
N LEU A 176 21.06 25.80 -15.43
CA LEU A 176 21.84 26.80 -14.68
C LEU A 176 23.30 26.83 -15.13
N ARG A 177 23.93 25.69 -15.37
CA ARG A 177 25.32 25.62 -15.90
C ARG A 177 25.43 26.22 -17.30
N ASP A 178 24.49 25.92 -18.17
CA ASP A 178 24.45 26.47 -19.53
C ASP A 178 24.32 28.01 -19.48
N LYS A 179 23.45 28.54 -18.60
CA LYS A 179 23.32 30.00 -18.40
C LYS A 179 24.53 30.63 -17.75
N ALA A 180 25.17 29.96 -16.79
CA ALA A 180 26.42 30.43 -16.20
C ALA A 180 27.52 30.58 -17.26
N ALA A 181 27.65 29.60 -18.18
CA ALA A 181 28.59 29.68 -19.29
C ALA A 181 28.25 30.84 -20.26
N GLN A 182 26.97 31.02 -20.60
CA GLN A 182 26.51 32.14 -21.44
C GLN A 182 26.80 33.51 -20.81
N PHE A 183 26.70 33.63 -19.49
CA PHE A 183 26.91 34.90 -18.77
C PHE A 183 28.32 35.06 -18.21
N ALA A 184 29.27 34.18 -18.57
CA ALA A 184 30.63 34.22 -18.05
C ALA A 184 31.36 35.56 -18.29
N HIS A 185 30.96 36.31 -19.33
CA HIS A 185 31.53 37.61 -19.69
C HIS A 185 30.78 38.82 -19.10
N VAL A 186 29.67 38.60 -18.38
CA VAL A 186 28.82 39.67 -17.86
C VAL A 186 29.31 40.10 -16.48
N VAL A 187 29.98 41.25 -16.41
CA VAL A 187 30.46 41.83 -15.15
C VAL A 187 29.29 42.39 -14.34
N LYS A 188 29.31 42.17 -13.02
CA LYS A 188 28.31 42.72 -12.08
C LYS A 188 28.95 43.08 -10.75
N MET A 189 28.37 44.06 -10.07
CA MET A 189 28.70 44.36 -8.68
C MET A 189 28.12 43.28 -7.75
N GLY A 190 28.98 42.73 -6.88
CA GLY A 190 28.55 41.89 -5.77
C GLY A 190 27.76 42.70 -4.75
N ARG A 191 26.78 42.06 -4.08
CA ARG A 191 26.05 42.60 -2.94
C ARG A 191 26.16 41.61 -1.80
N THR A 192 26.56 42.07 -0.63
CA THR A 192 26.68 41.32 0.62
C THR A 192 25.53 41.67 1.53
#